data_AF-A0AAP7ZHU3-F1
#
_entry.id   AF-A0AAP7ZHU3-F1
#
_cell.length_a   1.000
_cell.length_b   1.000
_cell.length_c   1.000
_cell.angle_alpha   90.00
_cell.angle_beta   90.00
_cell.angle_gamma   90.00
#
_symmetry.space_group_name_H-M   'P 1'
#
loop_
_entity.id
_entity.type
_entity.pdbx_description
1 polymer ?
#
loop_
_entity_poly.entity_id
_entity_poly.type
_entity_poly.pdbx_seq_one_letter_code
_entity_poly.pdbx_strand_id
1 'polypeptide(L)'
;MQKIVGDVEIVPRAVPVGPRGWQARVDVVFRDAAGQSLSGSRPVPPRCTFGSPREALDAALLYGQRLLRDWVRGAAAADGHAQG
;
A
#
# COMPACT_ATOMS: atom_id res chain seq x y z
N MET A 1 -12.76 -8.96 20.05
CA MET A 1 -12.19 -8.40 18.80
C MET A 1 -12.24 -9.50 17.74
N GLN A 2 -12.91 -9.30 16.60
CA GLN A 2 -12.90 -10.29 15.51
C GLN A 2 -11.60 -10.12 14.72
N LYS A 3 -10.85 -11.21 14.53
CA LYS A 3 -9.59 -11.22 13.78
C LYS A 3 -9.88 -11.60 12.34
N ILE A 4 -9.48 -10.75 11.41
CA ILE A 4 -9.52 -11.03 9.97
C ILE A 4 -8.12 -11.50 9.55
N VAL A 5 -8.04 -12.64 8.86
CA VAL A 5 -6.76 -13.26 8.43
C VAL A 5 -6.79 -13.44 6.92
N GLY A 6 -5.68 -13.08 6.27
CA GLY A 6 -5.53 -13.20 4.82
C GLY A 6 -4.23 -12.58 4.35
N ASP A 7 -4.01 -12.67 3.04
CA ASP A 7 -2.83 -12.14 2.38
C ASP A 7 -3.04 -10.67 2.00
N VAL A 8 -1.98 -9.88 2.12
CA VAL A 8 -1.96 -8.48 1.69
C VAL A 8 -0.94 -8.32 0.58
N GLU A 9 -1.40 -7.77 -0.55
CA GLU A 9 -0.59 -7.40 -1.70
C GLU A 9 -0.56 -5.87 -1.84
N ILE A 10 0.64 -5.32 -2.01
CA ILE A 10 0.83 -3.91 -2.37
C ILE A 10 1.27 -3.85 -3.84
N VAL A 11 0.47 -3.18 -4.66
CA VAL A 11 0.69 -3.04 -6.09
C VAL A 11 1.05 -1.58 -6.41
N PRO A 12 2.33 -1.28 -6.70
CA PRO A 12 2.76 0.06 -7.11
C PRO A 12 2.21 0.43 -8.49
N ARG A 13 1.82 1.68 -8.67
CA ARG A 13 1.25 2.20 -9.91
C ARG A 13 1.81 3.58 -10.23
N ALA A 14 2.09 3.79 -11.51
CA ALA A 14 2.28 5.11 -12.08
C ALA A 14 1.02 5.45 -12.90
N VAL A 15 0.33 6.53 -12.53
CA VAL A 15 -0.91 6.98 -13.19
C VAL A 15 -0.64 8.29 -13.92
N PRO A 16 -0.94 8.39 -15.23
CA PRO A 16 -0.74 9.63 -15.96
C PRO A 16 -1.67 10.72 -15.40
N VAL A 17 -1.14 11.94 -15.26
CA VAL A 17 -1.90 13.13 -14.87
C VAL A 17 -1.56 14.29 -15.78
N GLY A 18 -2.56 14.69 -16.58
CA GLY A 18 -2.38 15.70 -17.60
C GLY A 18 -1.41 15.28 -18.72
N PRO A 19 -0.92 16.23 -19.52
CA PRO A 19 -0.18 15.92 -20.74
C PRO A 19 1.28 15.49 -20.53
N ARG A 20 1.88 15.74 -19.34
CA ARG A 20 3.31 15.51 -19.09
C ARG A 20 3.64 15.01 -17.69
N GLY A 21 2.63 14.65 -16.90
CA GLY A 21 2.79 14.32 -15.49
C GLY A 21 2.44 12.88 -15.18
N TRP A 22 3.06 12.36 -14.13
CA TRP A 22 2.72 11.05 -13.55
C TRP A 22 2.51 11.19 -12.05
N GLN A 23 1.55 10.47 -11.49
CA GLN A 23 1.33 10.35 -10.06
C GLN A 23 1.63 8.94 -9.59
N ALA A 24 2.33 8.86 -8.47
CA ALA A 24 2.60 7.61 -7.78
C ALA A 24 1.38 7.20 -6.94
N ARG A 25 0.94 5.96 -7.10
CA ARG A 25 -0.15 5.36 -6.30
C ARG A 25 0.23 3.95 -5.87
N VAL A 26 -0.40 3.49 -4.80
CA VAL A 26 -0.35 2.08 -4.40
C VAL A 26 -1.77 1.56 -4.29
N ASP A 27 -2.04 0.46 -4.98
CA ASP A 27 -3.25 -0.31 -4.78
C ASP A 27 -2.97 -1.36 -3.70
N VAL A 28 -3.82 -1.41 -2.69
CA VAL A 28 -3.79 -2.41 -1.63
C VAL A 28 -4.85 -3.44 -1.95
N VAL A 29 -4.46 -4.71 -2.01
CA VAL A 29 -5.40 -5.82 -2.19
C VAL A 29 -5.26 -6.74 -0.99
N PHE A 30 -6.35 -6.98 -0.29
CA PHE A 30 -6.46 -7.99 0.74
C PHE A 30 -7.26 -9.17 0.19
N ARG A 31 -6.79 -10.40 0.43
CA ARG A 31 -7.50 -11.63 0.07
C ARG A 31 -7.64 -12.50 1.30
N ASP A 32 -8.87 -12.82 1.67
CA ASP A 32 -9.13 -13.69 2.81
C ASP A 32 -9.03 -15.18 2.43
N ALA A 33 -9.09 -16.05 3.44
CA ALA A 33 -9.04 -17.51 3.25
C ALA A 33 -10.26 -18.07 2.48
N ALA A 34 -11.37 -17.33 2.41
CA ALA A 34 -12.56 -17.71 1.63
C ALA A 34 -12.46 -17.24 0.17
N GLY A 35 -11.36 -16.58 -0.22
CA GLY A 35 -11.15 -16.04 -1.55
C GLY A 35 -11.88 -14.72 -1.80
N GLN A 36 -12.47 -14.09 -0.78
CA GLN A 36 -13.00 -12.74 -0.92
C GLN A 36 -11.85 -11.75 -1.01
N SER A 37 -12.03 -10.72 -1.85
CA SER A 37 -11.04 -9.67 -2.03
C SER A 37 -11.59 -8.31 -1.67
N LEU A 38 -10.78 -7.54 -0.95
CA LEU A 38 -11.01 -6.12 -0.69
C LEU A 38 -9.87 -5.35 -1.33
N SER A 39 -10.18 -4.29 -2.07
CA SER A 39 -9.16 -3.46 -2.71
C SER A 39 -9.38 -1.98 -2.42
N GLY A 40 -8.27 -1.24 -2.35
CA GLY A 40 -8.30 0.20 -2.15
C GLY A 40 -7.07 0.86 -2.77
N SER A 41 -7.28 1.96 -3.49
CA SER A 41 -6.18 2.72 -4.09
C SER A 41 -5.83 3.94 -3.26
N ARG A 42 -4.55 4.13 -2.95
CA ARG A 42 -4.07 5.28 -2.18
C ARG A 42 -3.03 6.08 -2.97
N PRO A 43 -3.09 7.42 -2.94
CA PRO A 43 -2.01 8.24 -3.47
C PRO A 43 -0.77 8.13 -2.57
N VAL A 44 0.42 8.16 -3.19
CA VAL A 44 1.69 8.24 -2.45
C VAL A 44 1.91 9.68 -1.98
N PRO A 45 2.16 9.92 -0.68
CA PRO A 45 2.51 11.23 -0.16
C PRO A 45 4.03 11.50 -0.29
N PRO A 46 4.43 12.78 -0.48
CA PRO A 46 3.57 13.90 -0.88
C PRO A 46 3.02 13.67 -2.30
N ARG A 47 1.81 14.19 -2.59
CA ARG A 47 1.09 13.98 -3.86
C ARG A 47 1.76 14.73 -5.03
N CYS A 48 3.00 14.38 -5.32
CA CYS A 48 3.83 15.00 -6.34
C CYS A 48 3.44 14.52 -7.74
N THR A 49 3.71 15.39 -8.70
CA THR A 49 3.72 15.03 -10.12
C THR A 49 5.17 14.77 -10.54
N PHE A 50 5.42 13.58 -11.06
CA PHE A 50 6.73 13.13 -11.55
C PHE A 50 6.85 13.41 -13.05
N GLY A 51 8.09 13.57 -13.52
CA GLY A 51 8.40 13.84 -14.92
C GLY A 51 8.36 12.58 -15.79
N SER A 52 8.46 11.40 -15.19
CA SER A 52 8.41 10.12 -15.89
C SER A 52 7.57 9.06 -15.15
N PRO A 53 7.04 8.05 -15.87
CA PRO A 53 6.33 6.94 -15.23
C PRO A 53 7.25 6.12 -14.32
N ARG A 54 8.54 6.03 -14.65
CA ARG A 54 9.52 5.29 -13.85
C ARG A 54 9.74 5.93 -12.49
N GLU A 55 9.95 7.25 -12.43
CA GLU A 55 10.08 7.98 -11.18
C GLU A 55 8.84 7.80 -10.27
N ALA A 56 7.65 7.87 -10.86
CA ALA A 56 6.41 7.63 -10.12
C ALA A 56 6.32 6.19 -9.59
N LEU A 57 6.76 5.20 -10.37
CA LEU A 57 6.75 3.80 -9.95
C LEU A 57 7.76 3.54 -8.84
N ASP A 58 8.96 4.09 -8.93
CA ASP A 58 10.01 3.97 -7.91
C ASP A 58 9.55 4.61 -6.59
N ALA A 59 8.89 5.77 -6.65
CA ALA A 59 8.28 6.40 -5.48
C ALA A 59 7.16 5.53 -4.87
N ALA A 60 6.32 4.91 -5.70
CA ALA A 60 5.27 4.00 -5.25
C ALA A 60 5.82 2.72 -4.61
N LEU A 61 6.90 2.15 -5.15
CA LEU A 61 7.60 1.00 -4.58
C LEU A 61 8.15 1.30 -3.19
N LEU A 62 8.89 2.41 -3.06
CA LEU A 62 9.48 2.83 -1.79
C LEU A 62 8.41 3.10 -0.73
N TYR A 63 7.31 3.76 -1.11
CA TYR A 63 6.20 3.98 -0.21
C TYR A 63 5.49 2.67 0.18
N GLY A 64 5.26 1.77 -0.77
CA GLY A 64 4.65 0.46 -0.52
C GLY A 64 5.44 -0.38 0.46
N GLN A 65 6.78 -0.41 0.34
CA GLN A 65 7.66 -1.10 1.28
C GLN A 65 7.58 -0.52 2.70
N ARG A 66 7.48 0.82 2.83
CA ARG A 66 7.30 1.47 4.12
C ARG A 66 5.94 1.10 4.74
N LEU A 67 4.87 1.09 3.95
CA LEU A 67 3.53 0.71 4.41
C LEU A 67 3.50 -0.72 4.94
N LEU A 68 4.11 -1.67 4.23
CA LEU A 68 4.25 -3.06 4.68
C LEU A 68 5.02 -3.14 6.01
N ARG A 69 6.13 -2.41 6.13
CA ARG A 69 6.93 -2.37 7.36
C ARG A 69 6.12 -1.85 8.55
N ASP A 70 5.33 -0.80 8.34
CA ASP A 70 4.52 -0.21 9.39
C ASP A 70 3.38 -1.13 9.83
N TRP A 71 2.77 -1.88 8.92
CA TRP A 71 1.80 -2.93 9.28
C TRP A 71 2.42 -4.06 10.10
N VAL A 72 3.60 -4.55 9.71
CA VAL A 72 4.31 -5.60 10.48
C VAL A 72 4.62 -5.11 11.90
N ARG A 73 5.05 -3.84 12.04
CA ARG A 73 5.31 -3.23 13.35
C ARG A 73 4.04 -3.05 14.19
N GLY A 74 2.96 -2.58 13.57
CA GLY A 74 1.67 -2.40 14.24
C GLY A 74 1.07 -3.73 14.71
N ALA A 75 1.19 -4.79 13.91
CA ALA A 75 0.78 -6.14 14.29
C ALA A 75 1.56 -6.64 15.52
N ALA A 76 2.89 -6.49 15.53
CA ALA A 76 3.71 -6.90 16.67
C ALA A 76 3.35 -6.15 17.97
N ALA A 77 3.01 -4.86 17.87
CA ALA A 77 2.56 -4.07 19.03
C ALA A 77 1.17 -4.50 19.54
N ALA A 78 0.25 -4.85 18.64
CA ALA A 78 -1.08 -5.33 19.00
C ALA A 78 -1.04 -6.72 19.67
N ASP A 79 -0.16 -7.61 19.20
CA ASP A 79 0.02 -8.94 19.77
C ASP A 79 0.66 -8.90 21.17
N GLY A 80 1.60 -7.97 21.42
CA GLY A 80 2.20 -7.77 22.75
C GLY A 80 1.23 -7.23 23.82
N HIS A 81 0.18 -6.51 23.42
CA HIS A 81 -0.87 -6.05 24.34
C HIS A 81 -1.89 -7.13 24.72
N ALA A 82 -2.00 -8.21 23.96
CA ALA A 82 -2.92 -9.31 24.26
C ALA A 82 -2.36 -10.31 25.30
N GLN A 83 -1.11 -10.14 25.72
CA GLN A 83 -0.42 -11.03 26.68
C GLN A 83 -0.24 -10.41 28.08
N GLY A 84 -0.87 -9.25 28.35
CA GLY A 84 -0.82 -8.54 29.64
C GLY A 84 -2.10 -8.65 30.46
#